data_AF-A0A2I1FVF3-F1
#
_entry.id   AF-A0A2I1FVF3-F1
#
_cell.length_a   1.000
_cell.length_b   1.000
_cell.length_c   1.000
_cell.angle_alpha   90.00
_cell.angle_beta   90.00
_cell.angle_gamma   90.00
#
_symmetry.space_group_name_H-M   'P 1'
#
loop_
_entity.id
_entity.type
_entity.pdbx_description
1 polymer ?
#
loop_
_entity_poly.entity_id
_entity_poly.type
_entity_poly.pdbx_seq_one_letter_code
_entity_poly.pdbx_strand_id
1 'polypeptide(L)'
;MLSTLLNKADNALRNNSVYSVTLKPQLAPSNDPHDFMSLARYFWPNPKKKNGLPYIGRDGYVNPEIETVKDYSLLRKLFKDVENLGFAYYFTRNDSYVEKSVYRIKEWFINPKTKMNPNLNYASFIKGHKSGRRTGVLDMHPIYRMLQSIPLMRSSHKWDLSVEKELKDWISKYYQWLETTSLGKDEKYSKNNHGTYYDVQAVYLLSYLDREEEARKYSREALINRVNKGILPTGQQPHETKRPTSWFYSTFNLQALFLLAERSQYFGFDGWNYVGPEGQSIRKAVDYLLSFALSNGKGWPFKNINGFEMNNFVKLLELAFVIWPDDKYLEALVILRPKAKLEQALEYRNADWEDNYLCVWSLMTNRQLWTCVE
;
A
#
# COMPACT_ATOMS: atom_id res chain seq x y z
N MET A 1 6.32 5.63 -20.36
CA MET A 1 6.00 4.48 -19.46
C MET A 1 7.13 3.46 -19.38
N LEU A 2 7.45 2.69 -20.44
CA LEU A 2 8.55 1.71 -20.37
C LEU A 2 9.91 2.37 -20.04
N SER A 3 10.25 3.47 -20.71
CA SER A 3 11.45 4.27 -20.40
C SER A 3 11.52 4.69 -18.92
N THR A 4 10.40 5.18 -18.36
CA THR A 4 10.29 5.57 -16.96
C THR A 4 10.49 4.39 -16.01
N LEU A 5 9.90 3.23 -16.32
CA LEU A 5 10.11 1.99 -15.57
C LEU A 5 11.58 1.57 -15.60
N LEU A 6 12.22 1.59 -16.77
CA LEU A 6 13.63 1.23 -16.91
C LEU A 6 14.53 2.19 -16.12
N ASN A 7 14.29 3.50 -16.18
CA ASN A 7 15.03 4.46 -15.36
C ASN A 7 14.89 4.18 -13.85
N LYS A 8 13.68 3.84 -13.39
CA LYS A 8 13.44 3.46 -11.98
C LYS A 8 14.16 2.15 -11.61
N ALA A 9 14.13 1.16 -12.49
CA ALA A 9 14.82 -0.12 -12.30
C ALA A 9 16.36 0.03 -12.32
N ASP A 10 16.92 0.82 -13.23
CA ASP A 10 18.36 1.11 -13.30
C ASP A 10 18.86 1.89 -12.09
N ASN A 11 18.02 2.78 -11.53
CA ASN A 11 18.30 3.43 -10.27
C ASN A 11 18.30 2.44 -9.09
N ALA A 12 17.33 1.53 -9.03
CA ALA A 12 17.28 0.47 -8.02
C ALA A 12 18.47 -0.51 -8.15
N LEU A 13 18.85 -0.86 -9.39
CA LEU A 13 19.99 -1.71 -9.72
C LEU A 13 21.31 -1.11 -9.18
N ARG A 14 21.56 0.16 -9.47
CA ARG A 14 22.77 0.89 -9.06
C ARG A 14 22.80 1.27 -7.57
N ASN A 15 21.66 1.23 -6.89
CA ASN A 15 21.61 1.60 -5.48
C ASN A 15 22.31 0.54 -4.61
N ASN A 16 23.40 0.93 -3.96
CA ASN A 16 24.20 0.06 -3.08
C ASN A 16 24.05 0.39 -1.59
N SER A 17 23.09 1.24 -1.21
CA SER A 17 22.75 1.42 0.21
C SER A 17 22.19 0.13 0.80
N VAL A 18 22.53 -0.16 2.06
CA VAL A 18 22.06 -1.35 2.78
C VAL A 18 20.63 -1.14 3.24
N TYR A 19 19.74 -2.10 2.97
CA TYR A 19 18.39 -2.11 3.53
C TYR A 19 18.33 -3.09 4.68
N SER A 20 18.24 -2.60 5.91
CA SER A 20 18.14 -3.46 7.08
C SER A 20 17.47 -2.74 8.24
N VAL A 21 16.65 -3.48 8.99
CA VAL A 21 16.10 -3.02 10.27
C VAL A 21 17.18 -2.87 11.33
N THR A 22 18.34 -3.51 11.18
CA THR A 22 19.43 -3.44 12.16
C THR A 22 20.23 -2.12 12.10
N LEU A 23 19.92 -1.23 11.13
CA LEU A 23 20.59 0.06 10.96
C LEU A 23 20.03 1.17 11.87
N LYS A 24 18.84 0.98 12.45
CA LYS A 24 18.21 2.02 13.25
C LYS A 24 19.05 2.32 14.50
N PRO A 25 19.26 3.60 14.84
CA PRO A 25 20.03 3.97 16.03
C PRO A 25 19.24 3.72 17.33
N GLN A 26 17.90 3.70 17.24
CA GLN A 26 17.01 3.46 18.35
C GLN A 26 16.45 2.03 18.27
N LEU A 27 16.72 1.22 19.30
CA LEU A 27 16.13 -0.10 19.42
C LEU A 27 14.70 -0.05 19.97
N ALA A 28 13.91 -1.06 19.59
CA ALA A 28 12.63 -1.33 20.22
C ALA A 28 12.81 -1.75 21.69
N PRO A 29 11.77 -1.66 22.53
CA PRO A 29 11.82 -2.11 23.92
C PRO A 29 12.28 -3.56 24.15
N SER A 30 12.22 -4.45 23.15
CA SER A 30 12.80 -5.81 23.20
C SER A 30 14.32 -5.82 23.27
N ASN A 31 14.98 -4.71 22.89
CA ASN A 31 16.42 -4.60 22.70
C ASN A 31 16.98 -5.52 21.58
N ASP A 32 16.11 -6.03 20.70
CA ASP A 32 16.51 -6.81 19.53
C ASP A 32 16.61 -5.89 18.29
N PRO A 33 17.79 -5.75 17.65
CA PRO A 33 17.93 -4.95 16.43
C PRO A 33 17.14 -5.49 15.23
N HIS A 34 16.77 -6.77 15.24
CA HIS A 34 16.00 -7.43 14.17
C HIS A 34 14.50 -7.12 14.24
N ASP A 35 14.00 -6.53 15.33
CA ASP A 35 12.60 -6.15 15.42
C ASP A 35 12.32 -4.89 14.60
N PHE A 36 11.38 -4.97 13.66
CA PHE A 36 10.93 -3.82 12.90
C PHE A 36 10.31 -2.77 13.82
N MET A 37 10.73 -1.53 13.65
CA MET A 37 10.20 -0.40 14.41
C MET A 37 9.83 0.75 13.48
N SER A 38 8.70 1.39 13.75
CA SER A 38 8.32 2.66 13.14
C SER A 38 7.63 3.52 14.18
N LEU A 39 7.62 4.83 14.01
CA LEU A 39 6.94 5.72 14.96
C LEU A 39 5.52 6.04 14.50
N ALA A 40 4.61 6.20 15.46
CA ALA A 40 3.24 6.62 15.18
C ALA A 40 3.22 8.03 14.56
N ARG A 41 2.79 8.11 13.30
CA ARG A 41 2.82 9.31 12.44
C ARG A 41 2.32 10.61 13.10
N TYR A 42 1.28 10.53 13.91
CA TYR A 42 0.57 11.69 14.47
C TYR A 42 0.80 11.89 15.96
N PHE A 43 1.85 11.30 16.54
CA PHE A 43 2.10 11.37 17.99
C PHE A 43 3.27 12.30 18.29
N TRP A 44 3.05 13.24 19.19
CA TRP A 44 3.97 14.34 19.51
C TRP A 44 4.35 14.33 21.00
N PRO A 45 5.50 14.91 21.39
CA PRO A 45 5.85 15.12 22.79
C PRO A 45 4.72 15.80 23.56
N ASN A 46 4.43 15.29 24.76
CA ASN A 46 3.43 15.85 25.65
C ASN A 46 3.95 17.12 26.33
N PRO A 47 3.44 18.33 25.99
CA PRO A 47 3.93 19.58 26.57
C PRO A 47 3.64 19.70 28.06
N LYS A 48 2.76 18.87 28.62
CA LYS A 48 2.41 18.86 30.05
C LYS A 48 3.37 18.01 30.91
N LYS A 49 4.40 17.40 30.32
CA LYS A 49 5.35 16.50 31.00
C LYS A 49 6.78 16.94 30.74
N LYS A 50 7.61 16.99 31.79
CA LYS A 50 9.01 17.48 31.70
C LYS A 50 9.86 16.72 30.67
N ASN A 51 9.62 15.42 30.52
CA ASN A 51 10.31 14.56 29.55
C ASN A 51 9.52 14.35 28.24
N GLY A 52 8.37 15.01 28.07
CA GLY A 52 7.53 14.87 26.88
C GLY A 52 6.82 13.52 26.72
N LEU A 53 6.89 12.61 27.70
CA LEU A 53 6.35 11.24 27.60
C LEU A 53 5.12 11.00 28.48
N PRO A 54 4.22 10.06 28.11
CA PRO A 54 4.13 9.44 26.78
C PRO A 54 3.68 10.46 25.73
N TYR A 55 4.03 10.23 24.46
CA TYR A 55 3.58 11.08 23.36
C TYR A 55 2.05 11.09 23.25
N ILE A 56 1.48 12.18 22.75
CA ILE A 56 0.04 12.39 22.59
C ILE A 56 -0.35 12.58 21.13
N GLY A 57 -1.55 12.11 20.76
CA GLY A 57 -2.03 12.15 19.38
C GLY A 57 -2.49 13.54 18.93
N ARG A 58 -2.15 13.90 17.69
CA ARG A 58 -2.60 15.09 16.94
C ARG A 58 -2.95 14.67 15.51
N ASP A 59 -4.14 14.10 15.32
CA ASP A 59 -4.54 13.51 14.02
C ASP A 59 -4.45 14.53 12.87
N GLY A 60 -3.89 14.11 11.74
CA GLY A 60 -3.62 14.95 10.58
C GLY A 60 -2.32 15.76 10.62
N TYR A 61 -1.62 15.82 11.76
CA TYR A 61 -0.37 16.58 11.91
C TYR A 61 0.83 15.64 12.07
N VAL A 62 1.60 15.45 11.00
CA VAL A 62 2.74 14.51 10.95
C VAL A 62 3.88 15.01 11.83
N ASN A 63 4.33 14.17 12.78
CA ASN A 63 5.55 14.43 13.53
C ASN A 63 6.77 14.04 12.68
N PRO A 64 7.70 14.97 12.36
CA PRO A 64 8.88 14.69 11.54
C PRO A 64 9.83 13.67 12.18
N GLU A 65 9.73 13.42 13.49
CA GLU A 65 10.50 12.37 14.14
C GLU A 65 10.26 10.97 13.56
N ILE A 66 9.16 10.74 12.84
CA ILE A 66 8.93 9.47 12.12
C ILE A 66 10.13 9.10 11.23
N GLU A 67 10.87 10.09 10.72
CA GLU A 67 12.05 9.90 9.88
C GLU A 67 13.31 9.46 10.65
N THR A 68 13.28 9.47 11.98
CA THR A 68 14.43 9.02 12.80
C THR A 68 14.58 7.51 12.86
N VAL A 69 13.49 6.78 12.59
CA VAL A 69 13.51 5.31 12.46
C VAL A 69 13.25 4.95 11.01
N LYS A 70 14.30 4.47 10.34
CA LYS A 70 14.29 4.28 8.88
C LYS A 70 13.68 2.96 8.41
N ASP A 71 13.36 2.02 9.30
CA ASP A 71 12.81 0.72 8.90
C ASP A 71 11.57 0.89 8.00
N TYR A 72 10.67 1.83 8.33
CA TYR A 72 9.47 2.13 7.54
C TYR A 72 9.78 2.54 6.09
N SER A 73 10.71 3.47 5.90
CA SER A 73 11.06 3.97 4.56
C SER A 73 11.93 2.97 3.80
N LEU A 74 12.84 2.26 4.46
CA LEU A 74 13.67 1.22 3.85
C LEU A 74 12.84 0.02 3.39
N LEU A 75 11.88 -0.45 4.19
CA LEU A 75 10.97 -1.53 3.83
C LEU A 75 10.16 -1.20 2.57
N ARG A 76 9.61 0.02 2.51
CA ARG A 76 8.83 0.47 1.36
C ARG A 76 9.69 0.63 0.12
N LYS A 77 10.92 1.11 0.29
CA LYS A 77 11.90 1.22 -0.79
C LYS A 77 12.27 -0.16 -1.33
N LEU A 78 12.47 -1.16 -0.45
CA LEU A 78 12.65 -2.55 -0.84
C LEU A 78 11.51 -3.06 -1.72
N PHE A 79 10.26 -2.92 -1.26
CA PHE A 79 9.10 -3.39 -2.02
C PHE A 79 8.99 -2.75 -3.40
N LYS A 80 9.21 -1.44 -3.46
CA LYS A 80 9.21 -0.68 -4.70
C LYS A 80 10.38 -1.05 -5.63
N ASP A 81 11.57 -1.26 -5.09
CA ASP A 81 12.73 -1.64 -5.89
C ASP A 81 12.51 -3.02 -6.52
N VAL A 82 12.05 -4.03 -5.74
CA VAL A 82 11.76 -5.39 -6.27
C VAL A 82 10.58 -5.38 -7.26
N GLU A 83 9.58 -4.52 -7.05
CA GLU A 83 8.52 -4.26 -8.04
C GLU A 83 9.13 -3.78 -9.37
N ASN A 84 9.85 -2.65 -9.36
CA ASN A 84 10.42 -2.07 -10.58
C ASN A 84 11.39 -3.02 -11.29
N LEU A 85 12.25 -3.71 -10.55
CA LEU A 85 13.21 -4.69 -11.08
C LEU A 85 12.50 -5.88 -11.74
N GLY A 86 11.47 -6.42 -11.09
CA GLY A 86 10.70 -7.55 -11.65
C GLY A 86 9.96 -7.19 -12.93
N PHE A 87 9.32 -6.02 -12.97
CA PHE A 87 8.67 -5.53 -14.18
C PHE A 87 9.66 -5.17 -15.29
N ALA A 88 10.80 -4.56 -14.97
CA ALA A 88 11.84 -4.29 -15.95
C ALA A 88 12.40 -5.59 -16.55
N TYR A 89 12.63 -6.62 -15.72
CA TYR A 89 13.02 -7.95 -16.20
C TYR A 89 11.97 -8.55 -17.15
N TYR A 90 10.67 -8.44 -16.82
CA TYR A 90 9.61 -8.96 -17.69
C TYR A 90 9.69 -8.42 -19.13
N PHE A 91 9.98 -7.12 -19.29
CA PHE A 91 10.07 -6.48 -20.61
C PHE A 91 11.43 -6.62 -21.30
N THR A 92 12.52 -6.70 -20.55
CA THR A 92 13.89 -6.64 -21.11
C THR A 92 14.63 -7.95 -21.10
N ARG A 93 14.22 -8.90 -20.25
CA ARG A 93 14.96 -10.13 -19.92
C ARG A 93 16.39 -9.88 -19.41
N ASN A 94 16.67 -8.68 -18.87
CA ASN A 94 17.97 -8.38 -18.29
C ASN A 94 18.10 -9.00 -16.88
N ASP A 95 18.92 -10.04 -16.79
CA ASP A 95 19.15 -10.81 -15.57
C ASP A 95 19.79 -10.02 -14.42
N SER A 96 20.45 -8.88 -14.68
CA SER A 96 21.00 -8.04 -13.62
C SER A 96 19.91 -7.54 -12.66
N TYR A 97 18.69 -7.32 -13.16
CA TYR A 97 17.56 -6.94 -12.31
C TYR A 97 17.14 -8.06 -11.36
N VAL A 98 17.24 -9.32 -11.81
CA VAL A 98 16.91 -10.51 -11.02
C VAL A 98 17.93 -10.70 -9.91
N GLU A 99 19.22 -10.62 -10.24
CA GLU A 99 20.30 -10.70 -9.26
C GLU A 99 20.14 -9.65 -8.15
N LYS A 100 19.78 -8.41 -8.52
CA LYS A 100 19.53 -7.34 -7.55
C LYS A 100 18.31 -7.64 -6.67
N SER A 101 17.21 -8.12 -7.24
CA SER A 101 16.02 -8.51 -6.46
C SER A 101 16.35 -9.61 -5.46
N VAL A 102 17.06 -10.66 -5.87
CA VAL A 102 17.51 -11.74 -4.98
C VAL A 102 18.40 -11.19 -3.86
N TYR A 103 19.36 -10.31 -4.18
CA TYR A 103 20.20 -9.64 -3.18
C TYR A 103 19.35 -8.88 -2.14
N ARG A 104 18.38 -8.09 -2.60
CA ARG A 104 17.52 -7.27 -1.71
C ARG A 104 16.63 -8.13 -0.81
N ILE A 105 16.10 -9.24 -1.33
CA ILE A 105 15.34 -10.20 -0.53
C ILE A 105 16.23 -10.86 0.52
N LYS A 106 17.43 -11.33 0.14
CA LYS A 106 18.42 -11.89 1.08
C LYS A 106 18.76 -10.90 2.19
N GLU A 107 19.02 -9.66 1.83
CA GLU A 107 19.43 -8.59 2.75
C GLU A 107 18.37 -8.32 3.82
N TRP A 108 17.10 -8.18 3.44
CA TRP A 108 16.05 -7.80 4.39
C TRP A 108 15.43 -8.97 5.16
N PHE A 109 15.28 -10.15 4.55
CA PHE A 109 14.47 -11.24 5.13
C PHE A 109 15.28 -12.41 5.67
N ILE A 110 16.51 -12.62 5.19
CA ILE A 110 17.21 -13.91 5.34
C ILE A 110 18.52 -13.76 6.09
N ASN A 111 19.39 -12.84 5.65
CA ASN A 111 20.74 -12.71 6.17
C ASN A 111 20.72 -12.46 7.69
N PRO A 112 21.33 -13.33 8.52
CA PRO A 112 21.26 -13.23 9.97
C PRO A 112 21.79 -11.91 10.56
N LYS A 113 22.61 -11.14 9.82
CA LYS A 113 23.13 -9.85 10.28
C LYS A 113 22.17 -8.68 10.04
N THR A 114 21.20 -8.84 9.15
CA THR A 114 20.36 -7.75 8.63
C THR A 114 18.86 -8.06 8.63
N LYS A 115 18.48 -9.33 8.79
CA LYS A 115 17.09 -9.76 8.62
C LYS A 115 16.13 -9.06 9.57
N MET A 116 14.91 -8.85 9.11
CA MET A 116 13.78 -8.47 9.94
C MET A 116 13.18 -9.71 10.61
N ASN A 117 12.78 -9.62 11.88
CA ASN A 117 11.93 -10.65 12.50
C ASN A 117 10.52 -10.63 11.89
N PRO A 118 9.85 -11.78 11.68
CA PRO A 118 8.57 -11.86 10.96
C PRO A 118 7.36 -11.40 11.80
N ASN A 119 7.40 -10.17 12.30
CA ASN A 119 6.35 -9.55 13.11
C ASN A 119 6.41 -8.01 13.02
N LEU A 120 5.35 -7.33 13.48
CA LEU A 120 5.30 -5.88 13.61
C LEU A 120 4.99 -5.44 15.05
N ASN A 121 5.58 -6.12 16.03
CA ASN A 121 5.31 -5.88 17.46
C ASN A 121 5.61 -4.43 17.88
N TYR A 122 6.46 -3.72 17.15
CA TYR A 122 6.90 -2.35 17.44
C TYR A 122 6.65 -1.37 16.29
N ALA A 123 5.75 -1.70 15.37
CA ALA A 123 5.29 -0.76 14.34
C ALA A 123 4.29 0.26 14.92
N SER A 124 4.27 1.46 14.33
CA SER A 124 3.50 2.62 14.79
C SER A 124 3.67 2.86 16.30
N PHE A 125 4.90 2.76 16.80
CA PHE A 125 5.28 2.90 18.20
C PHE A 125 5.05 4.34 18.71
N ILE A 126 4.44 4.45 19.89
CA ILE A 126 4.31 5.71 20.61
C ILE A 126 5.42 5.76 21.66
N LYS A 127 6.32 6.75 21.58
CA LYS A 127 7.36 6.93 22.59
C LYS A 127 6.73 7.05 24.00
N GLY A 128 7.24 6.25 24.94
CA GLY A 128 6.70 6.10 26.29
C GLY A 128 5.77 4.88 26.48
N HIS A 129 5.50 4.10 25.43
CA HIS A 129 4.80 2.82 25.53
C HIS A 129 5.76 1.62 25.48
N LYS A 130 5.27 0.42 25.83
CA LYS A 130 6.05 -0.82 25.85
C LYS A 130 5.96 -1.64 24.57
N SER A 131 4.97 -1.36 23.71
CA SER A 131 4.71 -2.08 22.47
C SER A 131 4.25 -1.12 21.39
N GLY A 132 4.29 -1.60 20.14
CA GLY A 132 3.68 -0.96 18.99
C GLY A 132 2.14 -0.98 19.05
N ARG A 133 1.53 -0.67 17.91
CA ARG A 133 0.08 -0.54 17.78
C ARG A 133 -0.44 -1.37 16.63
N ARG A 134 -1.71 -1.80 16.73
CA ARG A 134 -2.43 -2.45 15.64
C ARG A 134 -2.31 -1.69 14.31
N THR A 135 -2.36 -0.35 14.38
CA THR A 135 -2.27 0.54 13.21
C THR A 135 -0.94 0.47 12.48
N GLY A 136 0.10 -0.07 13.12
CA GLY A 136 1.40 -0.32 12.51
C GLY A 136 1.38 -1.50 11.53
N VAL A 137 0.35 -2.35 11.53
CA VAL A 137 0.16 -3.38 10.50
C VAL A 137 0.00 -2.75 9.11
N LEU A 138 -0.53 -1.52 9.03
CA LEU A 138 -0.62 -0.76 7.78
C LEU A 138 0.76 -0.44 7.16
N ASP A 139 1.86 -0.52 7.91
CA ASP A 139 3.20 -0.25 7.39
C ASP A 139 3.63 -1.29 6.34
N MET A 140 3.14 -2.53 6.47
CA MET A 140 3.37 -3.63 5.53
C MET A 140 2.43 -3.63 4.33
N HIS A 141 1.43 -2.74 4.27
CA HIS A 141 0.43 -2.79 3.21
C HIS A 141 0.97 -2.79 1.78
N PRO A 142 2.10 -2.15 1.43
CA PRO A 142 2.63 -2.19 0.06
C PRO A 142 3.32 -3.51 -0.31
N ILE A 143 3.38 -4.51 0.58
CA ILE A 143 4.07 -5.79 0.34
C ILE A 143 3.59 -6.50 -0.93
N TYR A 144 2.31 -6.33 -1.30
CA TYR A 144 1.73 -6.92 -2.51
C TYR A 144 2.51 -6.57 -3.79
N ARG A 145 3.22 -5.44 -3.82
CA ARG A 145 4.07 -4.98 -4.93
C ARG A 145 5.25 -5.88 -5.20
N MET A 146 5.90 -6.32 -4.12
CA MET A 146 7.01 -7.26 -4.21
C MET A 146 6.49 -8.65 -4.58
N LEU A 147 5.44 -9.11 -3.90
CA LEU A 147 4.95 -10.49 -4.05
C LEU A 147 4.44 -10.79 -5.46
N GLN A 148 3.81 -9.82 -6.11
CA GLN A 148 3.33 -9.98 -7.49
C GLN A 148 4.44 -9.91 -8.54
N SER A 149 5.55 -9.21 -8.27
CA SER A 149 6.62 -9.01 -9.25
C SER A 149 7.61 -10.17 -9.26
N ILE A 150 7.73 -10.88 -8.14
CA ILE A 150 8.57 -12.07 -8.00
C ILE A 150 8.26 -13.16 -9.05
N PRO A 151 6.99 -13.57 -9.28
CA PRO A 151 6.66 -14.55 -10.32
C PRO A 151 7.20 -14.20 -11.71
N LEU A 152 7.30 -12.93 -12.06
CA LEU A 152 7.81 -12.48 -13.36
C LEU A 152 9.28 -12.84 -13.57
N MET A 153 10.06 -12.93 -12.48
CA MET A 153 11.50 -13.21 -12.48
C MET A 153 11.83 -14.70 -12.44
N ARG A 154 10.90 -15.59 -12.11
CA ARG A 154 11.14 -17.04 -11.95
C ARG A 154 11.65 -17.74 -13.22
N SER A 155 11.47 -17.13 -14.39
CA SER A 155 11.99 -17.65 -15.67
C SER A 155 13.49 -17.40 -15.86
N SER A 156 14.10 -16.52 -15.07
CA SER A 156 15.54 -16.24 -15.15
C SER A 156 16.35 -17.35 -14.50
N HIS A 157 17.45 -17.73 -15.13
CA HIS A 157 18.42 -18.66 -14.55
C HIS A 157 19.18 -18.07 -13.33
N LYS A 158 19.05 -16.76 -13.07
CA LYS A 158 19.57 -16.08 -11.88
C LYS A 158 18.60 -16.08 -10.71
N TRP A 159 17.37 -16.53 -10.91
CA TRP A 159 16.41 -16.65 -9.81
C TRP A 159 16.83 -17.79 -8.87
N ASP A 160 17.00 -17.45 -7.59
CA ASP A 160 17.47 -18.38 -6.57
C ASP A 160 16.28 -19.01 -5.83
N LEU A 161 15.95 -20.25 -6.18
CA LEU A 161 14.84 -20.98 -5.57
C LEU A 161 15.03 -21.23 -4.06
N SER A 162 16.28 -21.30 -3.59
CA SER A 162 16.55 -21.47 -2.15
C SER A 162 16.13 -20.22 -1.35
N VAL A 163 16.37 -19.04 -1.93
CA VAL A 163 15.96 -17.74 -1.36
C VAL A 163 14.46 -17.60 -1.35
N GLU A 164 13.80 -18.01 -2.43
CA GLU A 164 12.34 -17.97 -2.48
C GLU A 164 11.71 -18.86 -1.40
N LYS A 165 12.28 -20.04 -1.16
CA LYS A 165 11.85 -20.92 -0.08
C LYS A 165 12.01 -20.25 1.30
N GLU A 166 13.17 -19.66 1.58
CA GLU A 166 13.40 -18.96 2.85
C GLU A 166 12.50 -17.72 3.01
N LEU A 167 12.21 -17.00 1.93
CA LEU A 167 11.24 -15.91 1.93
C LEU A 167 9.82 -16.42 2.23
N LYS A 168 9.40 -17.53 1.63
CA LYS A 168 8.11 -18.17 1.94
C LYS A 168 8.03 -18.59 3.40
N ASP A 169 9.10 -19.13 3.97
CA ASP A 169 9.16 -19.47 5.40
C ASP A 169 9.00 -18.23 6.29
N TRP A 170 9.65 -17.12 5.93
CA TRP A 170 9.49 -15.83 6.62
C TRP A 170 8.05 -15.31 6.52
N ILE A 171 7.48 -15.31 5.33
CA ILE A 171 6.11 -14.86 5.04
C ILE A 171 5.09 -15.72 5.78
N SER A 172 5.30 -17.04 5.85
CA SER A 172 4.42 -17.94 6.59
C SER A 172 4.39 -17.59 8.09
N LYS A 173 5.56 -17.30 8.69
CA LYS A 173 5.65 -16.86 10.09
C LYS A 173 4.99 -15.50 10.29
N TYR A 174 5.18 -14.57 9.36
CA TYR A 174 4.54 -13.25 9.42
C TYR A 174 3.01 -13.36 9.30
N TYR A 175 2.50 -14.16 8.37
CA TYR A 175 1.06 -14.39 8.22
C TYR A 175 0.47 -15.07 9.47
N GLN A 176 1.19 -16.02 10.08
CA GLN A 176 0.79 -16.59 11.36
C GLN A 176 0.71 -15.53 12.47
N TRP A 177 1.71 -14.65 12.58
CA TRP A 177 1.67 -13.53 13.52
C TRP A 177 0.47 -12.59 13.25
N LEU A 178 0.20 -12.30 11.97
CA LEU A 178 -0.88 -11.42 11.51
C LEU A 178 -2.27 -11.94 11.88
N GLU A 179 -2.48 -13.25 11.83
CA GLU A 179 -3.78 -13.88 12.11
C GLU A 179 -3.97 -14.24 13.60
N THR A 180 -2.89 -14.43 14.37
CA THR A 180 -2.99 -14.97 15.74
C THR A 180 -2.86 -13.92 16.84
N THR A 181 -2.10 -12.85 16.64
CA THR A 181 -1.84 -11.84 17.66
C THR A 181 -2.97 -10.82 17.81
N SER A 182 -3.06 -10.16 18.96
CA SER A 182 -4.03 -9.07 19.18
C SER A 182 -3.79 -7.89 18.24
N LEU A 183 -2.52 -7.53 17.97
CA LEU A 183 -2.18 -6.46 17.03
C LEU A 183 -2.74 -6.74 15.63
N GLY A 184 -2.56 -7.96 15.13
CA GLY A 184 -3.09 -8.38 13.83
C GLY A 184 -4.62 -8.49 13.83
N LYS A 185 -5.21 -9.17 14.81
CA LYS A 185 -6.68 -9.33 14.92
C LYS A 185 -7.40 -7.99 15.05
N ASP A 186 -6.92 -7.09 15.90
CA ASP A 186 -7.55 -5.79 16.08
C ASP A 186 -7.45 -4.92 14.82
N GLU A 187 -6.37 -5.06 14.05
CA GLU A 187 -6.27 -4.39 12.75
C GLU A 187 -7.27 -4.95 11.74
N LYS A 188 -7.37 -6.29 11.63
CA LYS A 188 -8.36 -6.99 10.79
C LYS A 188 -9.77 -6.46 11.02
N TYR A 189 -10.15 -6.23 12.28
CA TYR A 189 -11.47 -5.72 12.68
C TYR A 189 -11.65 -4.20 12.54
N SER A 190 -10.63 -3.47 12.08
CA SER A 190 -10.77 -2.04 11.78
C SER A 190 -11.83 -1.81 10.70
N LYS A 191 -12.70 -0.81 10.90
CA LYS A 191 -13.83 -0.52 10.00
C LYS A 191 -13.50 0.43 8.84
N ASN A 192 -12.29 0.97 8.84
CA ASN A 192 -11.79 1.96 7.88
C ASN A 192 -10.69 1.35 6.99
N ASN A 193 -9.98 2.19 6.24
CA ASN A 193 -8.86 1.84 5.36
C ASN A 193 -7.86 0.84 5.94
N HIS A 194 -7.59 0.88 7.25
CA HIS A 194 -6.70 -0.08 7.90
C HIS A 194 -7.16 -1.53 7.72
N GLY A 195 -8.46 -1.79 7.89
CA GLY A 195 -9.02 -3.13 7.71
C GLY A 195 -9.04 -3.54 6.23
N THR A 196 -9.34 -2.61 5.32
CA THR A 196 -9.31 -2.91 3.88
C THR A 196 -7.88 -3.29 3.43
N TYR A 197 -6.87 -2.53 3.87
CA TYR A 197 -5.47 -2.85 3.57
C TYR A 197 -4.93 -4.08 4.32
N TYR A 198 -5.49 -4.42 5.49
CA TYR A 198 -5.22 -5.72 6.12
C TYR A 198 -5.65 -6.84 5.19
N ASP A 199 -6.88 -6.77 4.66
CA ASP A 199 -7.42 -7.82 3.80
C ASP A 199 -6.63 -7.93 2.48
N VAL A 200 -6.22 -6.79 1.90
CA VAL A 200 -5.31 -6.79 0.74
C VAL A 200 -4.04 -7.55 1.08
N GLN A 201 -3.37 -7.23 2.18
CA GLN A 201 -2.16 -7.94 2.60
C GLN A 201 -2.41 -9.45 2.73
N ALA A 202 -3.47 -9.84 3.45
CA ALA A 202 -3.79 -11.25 3.68
C ALA A 202 -3.98 -12.03 2.36
N VAL A 203 -4.72 -11.49 1.39
CA VAL A 203 -4.96 -12.14 0.09
C VAL A 203 -3.67 -12.35 -0.69
N TYR A 204 -2.80 -11.35 -0.76
CA TYR A 204 -1.52 -11.47 -1.47
C TYR A 204 -0.52 -12.38 -0.76
N LEU A 205 -0.51 -12.39 0.59
CA LEU A 205 0.31 -13.31 1.37
C LEU A 205 -0.13 -14.75 1.15
N LEU A 206 -1.44 -15.03 1.22
CA LEU A 206 -1.99 -16.38 1.00
C LEU A 206 -1.69 -16.89 -0.41
N SER A 207 -1.90 -16.08 -1.44
CA SER A 207 -1.59 -16.47 -2.82
C SER A 207 -0.09 -16.71 -3.02
N TYR A 208 0.78 -15.86 -2.46
CA TYR A 208 2.22 -16.07 -2.56
C TYR A 208 2.71 -17.34 -1.83
N LEU A 209 2.01 -17.76 -0.77
CA LEU A 209 2.25 -19.01 -0.05
C LEU A 209 1.63 -20.24 -0.74
N ASP A 210 1.16 -20.11 -1.98
CA ASP A 210 0.47 -21.15 -2.75
C ASP A 210 -0.80 -21.69 -2.06
N ARG A 211 -1.43 -20.89 -1.18
CA ARG A 211 -2.71 -21.21 -0.50
C ARG A 211 -3.90 -20.67 -1.29
N GLU A 212 -3.96 -21.02 -2.57
CA GLU A 212 -4.86 -20.40 -3.55
C GLU A 212 -6.36 -20.54 -3.19
N GLU A 213 -6.82 -21.70 -2.72
CA GLU A 213 -8.22 -21.87 -2.32
C GLU A 213 -8.62 -21.04 -1.10
N GLU A 214 -7.69 -20.84 -0.17
CA GLU A 214 -7.90 -19.95 0.96
C GLU A 214 -7.90 -18.49 0.52
N ALA A 215 -6.97 -18.10 -0.36
CA ALA A 215 -6.94 -16.75 -0.95
C ALA A 215 -8.23 -16.44 -1.75
N ARG A 216 -8.73 -17.41 -2.51
CA ARG A 216 -10.01 -17.34 -3.25
C ARG A 216 -11.17 -17.07 -2.31
N LYS A 217 -11.32 -17.89 -1.26
CA LYS A 217 -12.39 -17.71 -0.27
C LYS A 217 -12.27 -16.36 0.45
N TYR A 218 -11.06 -16.05 0.93
CA TYR A 218 -10.79 -14.84 1.71
C TYR A 218 -11.06 -13.57 0.90
N SER A 219 -10.58 -13.49 -0.34
CA SER A 219 -10.76 -12.29 -1.19
C SER A 219 -12.24 -11.95 -1.40
N ARG A 220 -13.06 -12.95 -1.72
CA ARG A 220 -14.51 -12.80 -1.85
C ARG A 220 -15.17 -12.32 -0.55
N GLU A 221 -14.89 -12.98 0.57
CA GLU A 221 -15.49 -12.64 1.86
C GLU A 221 -15.08 -11.24 2.34
N ALA A 222 -13.80 -10.91 2.19
CA ALA A 222 -13.25 -9.60 2.50
C ALA A 222 -13.92 -8.51 1.68
N LEU A 223 -13.99 -8.64 0.35
CA LEU A 223 -14.60 -7.65 -0.52
C LEU A 223 -16.07 -7.38 -0.15
N ILE A 224 -16.86 -8.45 -0.02
CA ILE A 224 -18.28 -8.36 0.39
C ILE A 224 -18.41 -7.61 1.72
N ASN A 225 -17.59 -7.97 2.71
CA ASN A 225 -17.61 -7.35 4.02
C ASN A 225 -17.22 -5.86 3.97
N ARG A 226 -16.17 -5.50 3.22
CA ARG A 226 -15.68 -4.11 3.12
C ARG A 226 -16.65 -3.22 2.34
N VAL A 227 -17.27 -3.72 1.27
CA VAL A 227 -18.31 -2.98 0.54
C VAL A 227 -19.56 -2.80 1.41
N ASN A 228 -20.07 -3.88 2.01
CA ASN A 228 -21.32 -3.84 2.78
C ASN A 228 -21.24 -3.01 4.08
N LYS A 229 -20.04 -2.85 4.66
CA LYS A 229 -19.87 -2.12 5.93
C LYS A 229 -19.18 -0.77 5.77
N GLY A 230 -18.37 -0.61 4.72
CA GLY A 230 -17.49 0.55 4.53
C GLY A 230 -18.03 1.61 3.57
N ILE A 231 -19.07 1.30 2.79
CA ILE A 231 -19.64 2.21 1.79
C ILE A 231 -21.15 2.35 2.09
N LEU A 232 -21.67 3.58 2.05
CA LEU A 232 -23.10 3.85 2.13
C LEU A 232 -23.78 3.68 0.75
N PRO A 233 -25.12 3.54 0.68
CA PRO A 233 -25.85 3.49 -0.59
C PRO A 233 -25.61 4.69 -1.52
N THR A 234 -25.16 5.82 -0.97
CA THR A 234 -24.77 7.04 -1.68
C THR A 234 -23.37 6.97 -2.31
N GLY A 235 -22.56 5.97 -1.95
CA GLY A 235 -21.14 5.88 -2.30
C GLY A 235 -20.19 6.51 -1.29
N GLN A 236 -20.70 7.27 -0.32
CA GLN A 236 -19.87 7.84 0.74
C GLN A 236 -19.16 6.73 1.54
N GLN A 237 -17.90 6.97 1.91
CA GLN A 237 -17.12 6.12 2.81
C GLN A 237 -17.07 6.76 4.22
N PRO A 238 -18.02 6.46 5.12
CA PRO A 238 -18.29 7.28 6.31
C PRO A 238 -17.15 7.26 7.34
N HIS A 239 -16.36 6.20 7.38
CA HIS A 239 -15.21 6.12 8.27
C HIS A 239 -14.03 6.99 7.80
N GLU A 240 -13.92 7.21 6.49
CA GLU A 240 -12.88 8.05 5.90
C GLU A 240 -13.28 9.53 5.91
N THR A 241 -14.55 9.82 5.61
CA THR A 241 -15.05 11.20 5.59
C THR A 241 -15.07 11.87 6.97
N LYS A 242 -15.01 11.08 8.06
CA LYS A 242 -14.88 11.60 9.43
C LYS A 242 -13.48 12.12 9.76
N ARG A 243 -12.47 11.82 8.93
CA ARG A 243 -11.07 12.16 9.21
C ARG A 243 -10.77 13.62 8.88
N PRO A 244 -9.78 14.25 9.54
CA PRO A 244 -9.38 15.62 9.24
C PRO A 244 -8.94 15.84 7.79
N THR A 245 -8.33 14.83 7.16
CA THR A 245 -7.94 14.80 5.74
C THR A 245 -8.85 13.85 4.98
N SER A 246 -10.16 14.11 5.04
CA SER A 246 -11.22 13.20 4.55
C SER A 246 -11.11 12.83 3.07
N TRP A 247 -10.63 13.75 2.22
CA TRP A 247 -10.41 13.48 0.80
C TRP A 247 -9.36 12.39 0.60
N PHE A 248 -8.16 12.58 1.18
CA PHE A 248 -7.06 11.62 1.13
C PHE A 248 -7.48 10.23 1.63
N TYR A 249 -8.18 10.15 2.77
CA TYR A 249 -8.57 8.85 3.31
C TYR A 249 -9.62 8.15 2.44
N SER A 250 -10.50 8.90 1.78
CA SER A 250 -11.51 8.34 0.88
C SER A 250 -10.88 7.79 -0.40
N THR A 251 -9.87 8.47 -0.96
CA THR A 251 -9.12 7.99 -2.12
C THR A 251 -8.20 6.82 -1.75
N PHE A 252 -7.53 6.90 -0.59
CA PHE A 252 -6.64 5.85 -0.08
C PHE A 252 -7.38 4.54 0.21
N ASN A 253 -8.57 4.59 0.82
CA ASN A 253 -9.38 3.37 1.00
C ASN A 253 -9.94 2.84 -0.33
N LEU A 254 -10.32 3.73 -1.25
CA LEU A 254 -10.84 3.32 -2.56
C LEU A 254 -9.78 2.56 -3.37
N GLN A 255 -8.51 2.94 -3.27
CA GLN A 255 -7.40 2.18 -3.83
C GLN A 255 -7.31 0.76 -3.27
N ALA A 256 -7.43 0.59 -1.94
CA ALA A 256 -7.47 -0.74 -1.33
C ALA A 256 -8.66 -1.59 -1.80
N LEU A 257 -9.83 -0.96 -1.99
CA LEU A 257 -11.01 -1.63 -2.53
C LEU A 257 -10.80 -2.08 -3.98
N PHE A 258 -10.11 -1.28 -4.80
CA PHE A 258 -9.73 -1.66 -6.17
C PHE A 258 -8.79 -2.86 -6.16
N LEU A 259 -7.79 -2.89 -5.26
CA LEU A 259 -6.89 -4.04 -5.10
C LEU A 259 -7.66 -5.32 -4.71
N LEU A 260 -8.62 -5.22 -3.79
CA LEU A 260 -9.46 -6.36 -3.41
C LEU A 260 -10.38 -6.81 -4.54
N ALA A 261 -10.95 -5.89 -5.31
CA ALA A 261 -11.85 -6.22 -6.42
C ALA A 261 -11.09 -6.91 -7.55
N GLU A 262 -9.89 -6.41 -7.88
CA GLU A 262 -8.97 -7.04 -8.84
C GLU A 262 -8.64 -8.47 -8.42
N ARG A 263 -8.21 -8.67 -7.16
CA ARG A 263 -7.90 -10.02 -6.65
C ARG A 263 -9.11 -10.92 -6.58
N SER A 264 -10.28 -10.39 -6.24
CA SER A 264 -11.52 -11.16 -6.25
C SER A 264 -11.86 -11.64 -7.68
N GLN A 265 -11.69 -10.77 -8.69
CA GLN A 265 -11.90 -11.12 -10.09
C GLN A 265 -10.90 -12.17 -10.56
N TYR A 266 -9.61 -12.03 -10.22
CA TYR A 266 -8.59 -13.05 -10.50
C TYR A 266 -9.03 -14.44 -9.98
N PHE A 267 -9.71 -14.47 -8.83
CA PHE A 267 -10.21 -15.68 -8.19
C PHE A 267 -11.62 -16.13 -8.65
N GLY A 268 -12.19 -15.46 -9.65
CA GLY A 268 -13.47 -15.83 -10.28
C GLY A 268 -14.72 -15.21 -9.65
N PHE A 269 -14.58 -14.24 -8.73
CA PHE A 269 -15.70 -13.46 -8.19
C PHE A 269 -15.69 -12.06 -8.80
N ASP A 270 -16.78 -11.64 -9.44
CA ASP A 270 -16.89 -10.29 -10.01
C ASP A 270 -17.01 -9.22 -8.92
N GLY A 271 -15.86 -8.84 -8.37
CA GLY A 271 -15.77 -7.87 -7.31
C GLY A 271 -16.02 -6.43 -7.76
N TRP A 272 -15.80 -6.13 -9.04
CA TRP A 272 -16.04 -4.79 -9.57
C TRP A 272 -17.54 -4.47 -9.60
N ASN A 273 -18.37 -5.43 -10.03
CA ASN A 273 -19.81 -5.23 -10.15
C ASN A 273 -20.61 -5.75 -8.96
N TYR A 274 -19.94 -6.12 -7.86
CA TYR A 274 -20.64 -6.50 -6.64
C TYR A 274 -21.47 -5.32 -6.09
N VAL A 275 -22.74 -5.61 -5.79
CA VAL A 275 -23.69 -4.68 -5.17
C VAL A 275 -24.14 -5.24 -3.84
N GLY A 276 -23.90 -4.49 -2.76
CA GLY A 276 -24.34 -4.84 -1.42
C GLY A 276 -25.86 -4.75 -1.24
N PRO A 277 -26.41 -5.32 -0.14
CA PRO A 277 -27.85 -5.39 0.09
C PRO A 277 -28.58 -4.04 0.05
N GLU A 278 -27.92 -2.95 0.44
CA GLU A 278 -28.50 -1.60 0.40
C GLU A 278 -28.13 -0.82 -0.89
N GLY A 279 -27.60 -1.51 -1.90
CA GLY A 279 -27.16 -0.91 -3.16
C GLY A 279 -25.75 -0.33 -3.12
N GLN A 280 -24.91 -0.75 -2.18
CA GLN A 280 -23.55 -0.24 -1.99
C GLN A 280 -22.61 -0.83 -3.05
N SER A 281 -21.68 -0.05 -3.60
CA SER A 281 -20.72 -0.59 -4.57
C SER A 281 -19.47 0.29 -4.65
N ILE A 282 -18.38 -0.29 -5.16
CA ILE A 282 -17.13 0.43 -5.43
C ILE A 282 -17.37 1.51 -6.49
N ARG A 283 -18.15 1.22 -7.53
CA ARG A 283 -18.51 2.21 -8.56
C ARG A 283 -19.20 3.43 -7.98
N LYS A 284 -20.13 3.24 -7.04
CA LYS A 284 -20.77 4.37 -6.35
C LYS A 284 -19.77 5.18 -5.50
N ALA A 285 -18.77 4.54 -4.89
CA ALA A 285 -17.73 5.27 -4.17
C ALA A 285 -16.85 6.12 -5.10
N VAL A 286 -16.55 5.64 -6.32
CA VAL A 286 -15.91 6.45 -7.37
C VAL A 286 -16.81 7.63 -7.75
N ASP A 287 -18.08 7.37 -8.08
CA ASP A 287 -19.03 8.39 -8.51
C ASP A 287 -19.25 9.47 -7.44
N TYR A 288 -19.28 9.07 -6.16
CA TYR A 288 -19.39 10.00 -5.04
C TYR A 288 -18.21 10.96 -4.98
N LEU A 289 -16.97 10.49 -5.15
CA LEU A 289 -15.79 11.35 -5.15
C LEU A 289 -15.67 12.20 -6.42
N LEU A 290 -16.12 11.65 -7.57
CA LEU A 290 -16.04 12.30 -8.87
C LEU A 290 -16.72 13.66 -8.90
N SER A 291 -17.93 13.77 -8.31
CA SER A 291 -18.67 15.04 -8.29
C SER A 291 -17.90 16.15 -7.57
N PHE A 292 -17.19 15.81 -6.50
CA PHE A 292 -16.39 16.78 -5.75
C PHE A 292 -15.03 17.04 -6.41
N ALA A 293 -14.43 16.07 -7.09
CA ALA A 293 -13.23 16.28 -7.89
C ALA A 293 -13.47 17.35 -8.97
N LEU A 294 -14.58 17.21 -9.71
CA LEU A 294 -14.96 18.13 -10.79
C LEU A 294 -15.27 19.53 -10.27
N SER A 295 -15.86 19.64 -9.08
CA SER A 295 -16.21 20.91 -8.45
C SER A 295 -15.07 21.55 -7.64
N ASN A 296 -13.86 20.99 -7.69
CA ASN A 296 -12.71 21.41 -6.87
C ASN A 296 -13.05 21.44 -5.36
N GLY A 297 -13.78 20.43 -4.90
CA GLY A 297 -14.22 20.27 -3.51
C GLY A 297 -15.43 21.14 -3.13
N LYS A 298 -15.97 21.96 -4.04
CA LYS A 298 -17.16 22.77 -3.75
C LYS A 298 -18.32 21.86 -3.34
N GLY A 299 -18.89 22.13 -2.16
CA GLY A 299 -19.98 21.35 -1.59
C GLY A 299 -19.55 20.15 -0.75
N TRP A 300 -18.24 19.90 -0.56
CA TRP A 300 -17.77 18.84 0.33
C TRP A 300 -18.18 19.12 1.79
N PRO A 301 -19.04 18.29 2.40
CA PRO A 301 -19.65 18.63 3.69
C PRO A 301 -18.79 18.22 4.90
N PHE A 302 -17.54 17.79 4.68
CA PHE A 302 -16.69 17.24 5.73
C PHE A 302 -15.41 18.05 5.92
N LYS A 303 -14.78 17.87 7.09
CA LYS A 303 -13.48 18.49 7.39
C LYS A 303 -12.41 17.95 6.43
N ASN A 304 -11.69 18.84 5.75
CA ASN A 304 -10.60 18.46 4.86
C ASN A 304 -9.44 19.48 4.91
N ILE A 305 -8.50 19.29 5.85
CA ILE A 305 -7.47 20.28 6.17
C ILE A 305 -6.33 20.39 5.16
N ASN A 306 -6.18 19.41 4.26
CA ASN A 306 -5.09 19.36 3.26
C ASN A 306 -5.57 19.55 1.81
N GLY A 307 -6.80 20.03 1.61
CA GLY A 307 -7.33 20.26 0.26
C GLY A 307 -7.57 18.99 -0.55
N PHE A 308 -7.74 19.17 -1.86
CA PHE A 308 -8.18 18.14 -2.80
C PHE A 308 -7.07 17.80 -3.80
N GLU A 309 -6.14 16.93 -3.40
CA GLU A 309 -5.11 16.41 -4.29
C GLU A 309 -5.74 15.44 -5.31
N MET A 310 -5.60 15.73 -6.60
CA MET A 310 -6.22 14.99 -7.69
C MET A 310 -5.43 13.76 -8.12
N ASN A 311 -4.10 13.77 -7.98
CA ASN A 311 -3.20 12.74 -8.53
C ASN A 311 -3.69 11.30 -8.26
N ASN A 312 -3.92 10.96 -6.99
CA ASN A 312 -4.35 9.61 -6.62
C ASN A 312 -5.77 9.28 -7.10
N PHE A 313 -6.69 10.26 -7.10
CA PHE A 313 -8.04 10.03 -7.60
C PHE A 313 -8.07 9.86 -9.12
N VAL A 314 -7.27 10.61 -9.87
CA VAL A 314 -7.20 10.49 -11.34
C VAL A 314 -6.69 9.10 -11.73
N LYS A 315 -5.69 8.52 -11.05
CA LYS A 315 -5.26 7.13 -11.29
C LYS A 315 -6.42 6.13 -11.14
N LEU A 316 -7.22 6.28 -10.08
CA LEU A 316 -8.41 5.44 -9.85
C LEU A 316 -9.49 5.67 -10.91
N LEU A 317 -9.67 6.91 -11.37
CA LEU A 317 -10.65 7.28 -12.38
C LEU A 317 -10.29 6.72 -13.77
N GLU A 318 -9.01 6.69 -14.13
CA GLU A 318 -8.56 6.06 -15.37
C GLU A 318 -8.87 4.56 -15.39
N LEU A 319 -8.67 3.88 -14.26
CA LEU A 319 -9.09 2.49 -14.13
C LEU A 319 -10.60 2.34 -14.13
N ALA A 320 -11.32 3.25 -13.47
CA ALA A 320 -12.77 3.21 -13.45
C ALA A 320 -13.33 3.26 -14.88
N PHE A 321 -12.77 4.08 -15.78
CA PHE A 321 -13.12 4.08 -17.20
C PHE A 321 -12.79 2.74 -17.90
N VAL A 322 -11.65 2.15 -17.58
CA VAL A 322 -11.22 0.87 -18.14
C VAL A 322 -12.08 -0.31 -17.66
N ILE A 323 -12.59 -0.26 -16.44
CA ILE A 323 -13.43 -1.29 -15.81
C ILE A 323 -14.90 -1.10 -16.20
N TRP A 324 -15.37 0.14 -16.13
CA TRP A 324 -16.71 0.58 -16.49
C TRP A 324 -16.59 1.64 -17.59
N PRO A 325 -16.71 1.27 -18.88
CA PRO A 325 -16.56 2.19 -20.02
C PRO A 325 -17.77 3.13 -20.11
N ASP A 326 -17.81 4.10 -19.20
CA ASP A 326 -18.84 5.12 -19.04
C ASP A 326 -18.20 6.48 -19.40
N ASP A 327 -18.78 7.16 -20.39
CA ASP A 327 -18.22 8.39 -20.98
C ASP A 327 -18.00 9.49 -19.94
N LYS A 328 -18.78 9.50 -18.84
CA LYS A 328 -18.61 10.46 -17.74
C LYS A 328 -17.20 10.42 -17.14
N TYR A 329 -16.56 9.24 -17.10
CA TYR A 329 -15.21 9.10 -16.57
C TYR A 329 -14.19 9.65 -17.57
N LEU A 330 -14.39 9.40 -18.86
CA LEU A 330 -13.54 9.96 -19.91
C LEU A 330 -13.62 11.48 -19.95
N GLU A 331 -14.83 12.05 -19.92
CA GLU A 331 -15.07 13.50 -19.86
C GLU A 331 -14.42 14.12 -18.62
N ALA A 332 -14.57 13.48 -17.46
CA ALA A 332 -13.93 13.96 -16.24
C ALA A 332 -12.40 13.89 -16.30
N LEU A 333 -11.83 12.85 -16.94
CA LEU A 333 -10.39 12.74 -17.13
C LEU A 333 -9.83 13.88 -17.98
N VAL A 334 -10.55 14.36 -19.00
CA VAL A 334 -10.15 15.54 -19.78
C VAL A 334 -9.96 16.77 -18.89
N ILE A 335 -10.80 16.92 -17.86
CA ILE A 335 -10.77 18.05 -16.93
C ILE A 335 -9.71 17.87 -15.82
N LEU A 336 -9.59 16.67 -15.26
CA LEU A 336 -8.83 16.43 -14.03
C LEU A 336 -7.36 16.08 -14.29
N ARG A 337 -7.03 15.47 -15.44
CA ARG A 337 -5.65 15.10 -15.80
C ARG A 337 -4.65 16.25 -15.76
N PRO A 338 -4.95 17.45 -16.31
CA PRO A 338 -4.02 18.58 -16.22
C PRO A 338 -3.70 18.99 -14.78
N LYS A 339 -4.69 18.93 -13.87
CA LYS A 339 -4.50 19.24 -12.45
C LYS A 339 -3.56 18.25 -11.78
N ALA A 340 -3.80 16.96 -11.99
CA ALA A 340 -2.95 15.89 -11.47
C ALA A 340 -1.49 16.02 -11.98
N LYS A 341 -1.28 16.36 -13.27
CA LYS A 341 0.06 16.62 -13.80
C LYS A 341 0.74 17.83 -13.16
N LEU A 342 -0.01 18.89 -12.91
CA LEU A 342 0.52 20.07 -12.23
C LEU A 342 0.92 19.73 -10.79
N GLU A 343 0.12 18.95 -10.06
CA GLU A 343 0.46 18.47 -8.72
C GLU A 343 1.75 17.64 -8.72
N GLN A 344 1.85 16.64 -9.62
CA GLN A 344 3.05 15.83 -9.78
C GLN A 344 4.31 16.67 -10.06
N ALA A 345 4.17 17.72 -10.88
CA ALA A 345 5.23 18.67 -11.14
C ALA A 345 5.53 19.55 -9.91
N LEU A 346 4.55 20.11 -9.24
CA LEU A 346 4.80 20.98 -8.09
C LEU A 346 5.41 20.21 -6.89
N GLU A 347 5.13 18.91 -6.79
CA GLU A 347 5.74 18.01 -5.81
C GLU A 347 7.15 17.50 -6.21
N TYR A 348 7.80 18.10 -7.23
CA TYR A 348 9.16 17.80 -7.71
C TYR A 348 10.22 17.76 -6.58
N ARG A 349 10.30 16.61 -5.88
CA ARG A 349 11.51 15.90 -5.46
C ARG A 349 11.28 14.66 -4.59
N ASN A 350 10.07 14.33 -4.11
CA ASN A 350 9.88 13.17 -3.21
C ASN A 350 8.43 12.61 -3.12
N ALA A 351 7.57 12.82 -4.12
CA ALA A 351 6.26 12.16 -4.20
C ALA A 351 6.40 10.68 -4.58
N ASP A 352 7.14 9.94 -3.76
CA ASP A 352 7.41 8.51 -3.86
C ASP A 352 6.29 7.68 -3.21
N TRP A 353 5.11 8.28 -3.00
CA TRP A 353 3.95 7.64 -2.41
C TRP A 353 2.94 7.22 -3.50
N GLU A 354 2.84 5.91 -3.64
CA GLU A 354 1.63 5.14 -4.01
C GLU A 354 0.86 5.59 -5.28
N ASP A 355 1.20 5.06 -6.46
CA ASP A 355 0.69 3.75 -6.94
C ASP A 355 0.98 3.52 -8.43
N ASN A 356 2.12 2.89 -8.72
CA ASN A 356 2.39 2.36 -10.06
C ASN A 356 1.75 0.98 -10.25
N TYR A 357 1.22 0.33 -9.20
CA TYR A 357 0.59 -0.99 -9.36
C TYR A 357 -0.50 -0.94 -10.41
N LEU A 358 -1.37 0.06 -10.33
CA LEU A 358 -2.44 0.28 -11.29
C LEU A 358 -1.92 0.50 -12.71
N CYS A 359 -0.82 1.27 -12.85
CA CYS A 359 -0.11 1.47 -14.10
C CYS A 359 0.46 0.19 -14.70
N VAL A 360 1.00 -0.64 -13.83
CA VAL A 360 1.67 -1.88 -14.15
C VAL A 360 0.67 -2.99 -14.47
N TRP A 361 -0.43 -3.09 -13.72
CA TRP A 361 -1.59 -3.91 -14.06
C TRP A 361 -2.16 -3.50 -15.43
N SER A 362 -2.26 -2.19 -15.68
CA SER A 362 -2.64 -1.65 -16.99
C SER A 362 -1.70 -2.11 -18.10
N LEU A 363 -0.39 -2.09 -17.88
CA LEU A 363 0.60 -2.59 -18.84
C LEU A 363 0.42 -4.09 -19.09
N MET A 364 0.30 -4.88 -18.03
CA MET A 364 0.14 -6.34 -18.13
C MET A 364 -1.16 -6.76 -18.81
N THR A 365 -2.23 -5.97 -18.64
CA THR A 365 -3.54 -6.23 -19.23
C THR A 365 -3.77 -5.49 -20.55
N ASN A 366 -2.73 -4.85 -21.09
CA ASN A 366 -2.75 -4.04 -22.32
C ASN A 366 -3.81 -2.91 -22.30
N ARG A 367 -4.09 -2.36 -21.12
CA ARG A 367 -5.06 -1.29 -20.87
C ARG A 367 -4.31 -0.01 -20.51
N GLN A 368 -3.72 0.68 -21.49
CA GLN A 368 -2.86 1.85 -21.23
C GLN A 368 -3.56 2.95 -20.42
N LEU A 369 -3.00 3.31 -19.26
CA LEU A 369 -3.41 4.46 -18.44
C LEU A 369 -2.49 5.65 -18.70
N TRP A 370 -3.04 6.85 -18.88
CA TRP A 370 -2.26 8.04 -19.25
C TRP A 370 -1.47 8.61 -18.07
N THR A 371 -1.96 8.52 -16.82
CA THR A 371 -1.18 8.92 -15.62
C THR A 371 0.09 8.10 -15.46
N CYS A 372 0.18 6.99 -16.16
CA CYS A 372 1.31 6.07 -16.17
C CYS A 372 2.29 6.37 -17.31
N VAL A 373 1.90 7.27 -18.22
CA VAL A 373 2.75 7.83 -19.28
C VAL A 373 3.21 9.22 -18.81
N GLU A 374 4.28 9.24 -18.04
CA GLU A 374 5.12 10.44 -17.90
C GLU A 374 5.94 10.65 -19.17
#